data_AF-K7K9A4-F1
#
_entry.id   AF-K7K9A4-F1
#
_cell.length_a   1.000
_cell.length_b   1.000
_cell.length_c   1.000
_cell.angle_alpha   90.00
_cell.angle_beta   90.00
_cell.angle_gamma   90.00
#
_symmetry.space_group_name_H-M   'P 1'
#
loop_
_entity.id
_entity.type
_entity.pdbx_description
1 polymer ?
#
loop_
_entity_poly.entity_id
_entity_poly.type
_entity_poly.pdbx_seq_one_letter_code
_entity_poly.pdbx_strand_id
1 'polypeptide(L)'
;MFTNARPYLLLVAVQFGSAGMFIFAMDSIKKGMSHYVFIVYRNAIASVSLAPFAFVLERKVRPKMTFRVFSEIMALAFFEIMLDQCIALLGMKFASASFLSVVMNSAHSVTFVMSVILR
;
A
#
# COMPACT_ATOMS: atom_id res chain seq x y z
N MET A 1 29.72 -7.61 2.46
CA MET A 1 29.52 -6.27 1.83
C MET A 1 28.24 -6.20 0.98
N PHE A 2 27.90 -7.19 0.15
CA PHE A 2 26.69 -7.19 -0.70
C PHE A 2 25.33 -7.37 0.01
N THR A 3 25.28 -7.88 1.25
CA THR A 3 24.01 -8.06 1.97
C THR A 3 23.32 -6.73 2.31
N ASN A 4 24.11 -5.68 2.60
CA ASN A 4 23.58 -4.34 2.90
C ASN A 4 23.13 -3.60 1.63
N ALA A 5 23.60 -4.01 0.44
CA ALA A 5 23.17 -3.41 -0.83
C ALA A 5 21.77 -3.87 -1.25
N ARG A 6 21.31 -5.04 -0.76
CA ARG A 6 19.96 -5.57 -1.04
C ARG A 6 18.85 -4.56 -0.75
N PRO A 7 18.71 -4.00 0.47
CA PRO A 7 17.65 -3.03 0.75
C PRO A 7 17.72 -1.80 -0.17
N TYR A 8 18.91 -1.28 -0.48
CA TYR A 8 19.06 -0.15 -1.41
C TYR A 8 18.62 -0.51 -2.83
N LEU A 9 19.04 -1.66 -3.36
CA LEU A 9 18.59 -2.13 -4.68
C LEU A 9 17.08 -2.37 -4.71
N LEU A 10 16.49 -2.91 -3.64
CA LEU A 10 15.04 -3.06 -3.52
C LEU A 10 14.33 -1.72 -3.50
N LEU A 11 14.83 -0.72 -2.77
CA LEU A 11 14.27 0.63 -2.75
C LEU A 11 14.33 1.27 -4.14
N VAL A 12 15.45 1.15 -4.86
CA VAL A 12 15.57 1.64 -6.24
C VAL A 12 14.58 0.92 -7.17
N ALA A 13 14.42 -0.39 -7.04
CA ALA A 13 13.45 -1.15 -7.82
C ALA A 13 12.01 -0.73 -7.53
N VAL A 14 11.65 -0.46 -6.27
CA VAL A 14 10.34 0.06 -5.88
C VAL A 14 10.12 1.46 -6.47
N GLN A 15 11.13 2.33 -6.46
CA GLN A 15 11.02 3.67 -7.06
C GLN A 15 10.91 3.62 -8.58
N PHE A 16 11.59 2.69 -9.24
CA PHE A 16 11.43 2.49 -10.67
C PHE A 16 10.03 1.95 -11.00
N GLY A 17 9.52 1.01 -10.19
CA GLY A 17 8.15 0.51 -10.29
C GLY A 17 7.10 1.60 -10.07
N SER A 18 7.30 2.49 -9.10
CA SER A 18 6.39 3.62 -8.83
C SER A 18 6.40 4.62 -9.99
N ALA A 19 7.56 4.94 -10.56
CA ALA A 19 7.67 5.76 -11.77
C ALA A 19 6.91 5.14 -12.95
N GLY A 20 7.03 3.82 -13.15
CA GLY A 20 6.23 3.08 -14.13
C GLY A 20 4.72 3.23 -13.89
N MET A 21 4.27 3.09 -12.64
CA MET A 21 2.86 3.28 -12.28
C MET A 21 2.35 4.69 -12.58
N PHE A 22 3.15 5.74 -12.40
CA PHE A 22 2.76 7.11 -12.75
C PHE A 22 2.53 7.28 -14.25
N ILE A 23 3.32 6.62 -15.10
CA ILE A 23 3.13 6.66 -16.56
C ILE A 23 1.80 5.97 -16.94
N PHE A 24 1.54 4.78 -16.39
CA PHE A 24 0.26 4.08 -16.59
C PHE A 24 -0.94 4.86 -16.05
N ALA A 25 -0.78 5.55 -14.90
CA ALA A 25 -1.81 6.40 -14.34
C ALA A 25 -2.11 7.59 -15.24
N MET A 26 -1.09 8.27 -15.78
CA MET A 26 -1.26 9.37 -16.73
C MET A 26 -1.97 8.92 -18.01
N ASP A 27 -1.63 7.74 -18.54
CA ASP A 27 -2.33 7.17 -19.71
C ASP A 27 -3.80 6.84 -19.40
N SER A 28 -4.07 6.28 -18.22
CA SER A 28 -5.43 5.93 -17.80
C SER A 28 -6.31 7.16 -17.53
N ILE A 29 -5.74 8.21 -16.92
CA ILE A 29 -6.44 9.48 -16.69
C ILE A 29 -6.74 10.18 -18.02
N LYS A 30 -5.80 10.17 -18.98
CA LYS A 30 -6.04 10.70 -20.34
C LYS A 30 -7.19 9.99 -21.06
N LYS A 31 -7.41 8.71 -20.78
CA LYS A 31 -8.56 7.93 -21.27
C LYS A 31 -9.88 8.24 -20.53
N GLY A 32 -9.90 9.20 -19.60
CA GLY A 32 -11.11 9.64 -18.90
C GLY A 32 -11.55 8.70 -17.77
N MET A 33 -10.68 7.81 -17.29
CA MET A 33 -11.04 6.87 -16.23
C MET A 33 -11.11 7.57 -14.87
N SER A 34 -12.18 7.30 -14.10
CA SER A 34 -12.33 7.81 -12.73
C SER A 34 -11.16 7.36 -11.85
N HIS A 35 -10.57 8.30 -11.11
CA HIS A 35 -9.41 8.06 -10.23
C HIS A 35 -9.64 6.89 -9.26
N TYR A 36 -10.86 6.77 -8.73
CA TYR A 36 -11.25 5.68 -7.82
C TYR A 36 -11.22 4.30 -8.49
N VAL A 37 -11.70 4.20 -9.73
CA VAL A 37 -11.73 2.92 -10.47
C VAL A 37 -10.32 2.45 -10.77
N PHE A 38 -9.42 3.36 -11.12
CA PHE A 38 -8.01 3.05 -11.36
C PHE A 38 -7.35 2.46 -10.11
N ILE A 39 -7.60 3.03 -8.92
CA ILE A 39 -6.97 2.56 -7.69
C ILE A 39 -7.53 1.19 -7.27
N VAL A 40 -8.85 0.98 -7.36
CA VAL A 40 -9.47 -0.32 -7.07
C VAL A 40 -8.91 -1.39 -8.00
N TYR A 41 -8.76 -1.08 -9.29
CA TYR A 41 -8.21 -2.02 -10.27
C TYR A 41 -6.75 -2.40 -9.95
N ARG A 42 -5.91 -1.41 -9.60
CA ARG A 42 -4.53 -1.65 -9.18
C ARG A 42 -4.44 -2.54 -7.94
N ASN A 43 -5.25 -2.26 -6.91
CA ASN A 43 -5.27 -3.05 -5.68
C ASN A 43 -5.80 -4.47 -5.92
N ALA A 44 -6.82 -4.63 -6.78
CA ALA A 44 -7.35 -5.94 -7.15
C ALA A 44 -6.30 -6.78 -7.89
N ILE A 45 -5.62 -6.21 -8.90
CA ILE A 45 -4.54 -6.90 -9.61
C ILE A 45 -3.40 -7.26 -8.64
N ALA A 46 -2.99 -6.32 -7.78
CA ALA A 46 -1.95 -6.58 -6.79
C ALA A 46 -2.34 -7.73 -5.85
N SER A 47 -3.58 -7.74 -5.35
CA SER A 47 -4.09 -8.81 -4.49
C SER A 47 -4.15 -10.16 -5.21
N VAL A 48 -4.63 -10.20 -6.46
CA VAL A 48 -4.71 -11.44 -7.25
C VAL A 48 -3.32 -11.94 -7.63
N SER A 49 -2.38 -11.05 -7.93
CA SER A 49 -1.00 -11.41 -8.24
C SER A 49 -0.27 -11.93 -7.01
N LEU A 50 -0.44 -11.30 -5.84
CA LEU A 50 0.20 -11.71 -4.60
C LEU A 50 -0.42 -12.98 -3.99
N ALA A 51 -1.71 -13.25 -4.21
CA ALA A 51 -2.40 -14.43 -3.67
C ALA A 51 -1.67 -15.78 -3.95
N PRO A 52 -1.25 -16.12 -5.19
CA PRO A 52 -0.50 -17.35 -5.45
C PRO A 52 0.90 -17.32 -4.83
N PHE A 53 1.60 -16.18 -4.84
CA PHE A 53 2.90 -16.06 -4.19
C PHE A 53 2.79 -16.28 -2.67
N ALA A 54 1.79 -15.70 -2.02
CA ALA A 54 1.50 -15.89 -0.61
C ALA A 54 1.10 -17.34 -0.30
N PHE A 55 0.33 -18.00 -1.18
CA PHE A 55 -0.05 -19.39 -0.99
C PHE A 55 1.16 -20.35 -1.07
N VAL A 56 2.08 -20.11 -2.02
CA VAL A 56 3.26 -20.96 -2.23
C VAL A 56 4.35 -20.70 -1.18
N LEU A 57 4.66 -19.42 -0.90
CA LEU A 57 5.79 -19.04 -0.05
C LEU A 57 5.52 -19.25 1.44
N GLU A 58 4.31 -18.93 1.92
CA GLU A 58 4.00 -19.01 3.35
C GLU A 58 3.64 -20.40 3.83
N ARG A 59 3.55 -21.41 2.95
CA ARG A 59 3.14 -22.78 3.30
C ARG A 59 3.91 -23.37 4.50
N LYS A 60 5.14 -22.89 4.75
CA LYS A 60 6.03 -23.36 5.83
C LYS A 60 5.89 -22.65 7.18
N VAL A 61 5.34 -21.43 7.25
CA VAL A 61 5.41 -20.57 8.45
C VAL A 61 4.05 -20.42 9.17
N ARG A 62 2.98 -21.00 8.62
CA ARG A 62 1.60 -20.67 9.03
C ARG A 62 1.19 -21.27 10.37
N PRO A 63 0.77 -20.45 11.36
CA PRO A 63 -0.21 -20.89 12.35
C PRO A 63 -1.56 -21.16 11.66
N LYS A 64 -2.38 -22.06 12.22
CA LYS A 64 -3.74 -22.34 11.72
C LYS A 64 -4.60 -21.07 11.84
N MET A 65 -4.67 -20.28 10.77
CA MET A 65 -5.59 -19.14 10.67
C MET A 65 -7.03 -19.65 10.66
N THR A 66 -7.82 -19.26 11.65
CA THR A 66 -9.28 -19.49 11.64
C THR A 66 -9.92 -18.56 10.60
N PHE A 67 -10.96 -19.04 9.90
CA PHE A 67 -11.69 -18.26 8.89
C PHE A 67 -12.14 -16.87 9.40
N ARG A 68 -12.50 -16.78 10.69
CA ARG A 68 -12.84 -15.52 11.36
C ARG A 68 -11.69 -14.50 11.33
N VAL A 69 -10.49 -14.88 11.77
CA VAL A 69 -9.32 -13.98 11.78
C VAL A 69 -8.95 -13.55 10.37
N PHE A 70 -9.06 -14.47 9.40
CA PHE A 70 -8.85 -14.15 7.99
C PHE A 70 -9.85 -13.08 7.50
N SER A 71 -11.14 -13.24 7.79
CA SER A 71 -12.15 -12.23 7.41
C SER A 71 -11.94 -10.88 8.12
N GLU A 72 -11.51 -10.88 9.38
CA GLU A 72 -11.19 -9.66 10.14
C GLU A 72 -10.00 -8.92 9.50
N ILE A 73 -8.93 -9.63 9.16
CA ILE A 73 -7.76 -9.04 8.48
C ILE A 73 -8.14 -8.52 7.08
N MET A 74 -8.95 -9.25 6.33
CA MET A 74 -9.43 -8.77 5.02
C MET A 74 -10.27 -7.51 5.14
N ALA A 75 -11.20 -7.46 6.11
CA ALA A 75 -12.03 -6.29 6.36
C ALA A 75 -11.18 -5.09 6.79
N LEU A 76 -10.21 -5.28 7.68
CA LEU A 76 -9.27 -4.25 8.10
C LEU A 76 -8.42 -3.73 6.95
N ALA A 77 -7.86 -4.62 6.12
CA ALA A 77 -7.07 -4.22 4.95
C ALA A 77 -7.91 -3.44 3.92
N PHE A 78 -9.15 -3.84 3.68
CA PHE A 78 -10.04 -3.11 2.78
C PHE A 78 -10.39 -1.73 3.34
N PHE A 79 -10.67 -1.66 4.64
CA PHE A 79 -10.95 -0.39 5.33
C PHE A 79 -9.74 0.54 5.30
N GLU A 80 -8.53 0.03 5.53
CA GLU A 80 -7.27 0.77 5.43
C GLU A 80 -7.10 1.37 4.03
N ILE A 81 -7.27 0.56 2.97
CA ILE A 81 -7.14 1.02 1.58
C ILE A 81 -8.17 2.10 1.23
N MET A 82 -9.41 1.98 1.73
CA MET A 82 -10.45 2.97 1.48
C MET A 82 -10.21 4.27 2.24
N LEU A 83 -9.80 4.17 3.50
CA LEU A 83 -9.46 5.34 4.32
C LEU A 83 -8.25 6.08 3.75
N ASP A 84 -7.18 5.37 3.40
CA ASP A 84 -5.96 5.98 2.84
C ASP A 84 -6.28 6.81 1.59
N GLN A 85 -7.04 6.23 0.65
CA GLN A 85 -7.46 6.93 -0.56
C GLN A 85 -8.35 8.14 -0.26
N CYS A 86 -9.34 7.98 0.63
CA CYS A 86 -10.25 9.07 0.98
C CYS A 86 -9.50 10.22 1.67
N ILE A 87 -8.62 9.92 2.63
CA ILE A 87 -7.82 10.91 3.36
C ILE A 87 -6.81 11.58 2.42
N ALA A 88 -6.17 10.83 1.53
CA ALA A 88 -5.24 11.39 0.56
C ALA A 88 -5.95 12.34 -0.43
N LEU A 89 -7.12 11.96 -0.95
CA LEU A 89 -7.90 12.82 -1.84
C LEU A 89 -8.46 14.04 -1.10
N LEU A 90 -8.93 13.86 0.13
CA LEU A 90 -9.42 14.94 0.98
C LEU A 90 -8.30 15.92 1.34
N GLY A 91 -7.13 15.40 1.69
CA GLY A 91 -5.94 16.20 1.99
C GLY A 91 -5.38 16.89 0.76
N MET A 92 -5.53 16.35 -0.46
CA MET A 92 -5.16 17.07 -1.69
C MET A 92 -6.15 18.20 -2.00
N LYS A 93 -7.43 18.01 -1.63
CA LYS A 93 -8.48 19.03 -1.84
C LYS A 93 -8.39 20.19 -0.85
N PHE A 94 -8.13 19.89 0.43
CA PHE A 94 -8.08 20.91 1.48
C PHE A 94 -6.67 21.44 1.77
N ALA A 95 -5.64 20.63 1.55
CA ALA A 95 -4.25 21.00 1.82
C ALA A 95 -3.39 20.86 0.55
N SER A 96 -2.15 21.35 0.62
CA SER A 96 -1.19 21.22 -0.48
C SER A 96 -0.61 19.80 -0.55
N ALA A 97 -0.15 19.41 -1.74
CA ALA A 97 0.55 18.12 -1.94
C ALA A 97 1.78 17.96 -1.01
N SER A 98 2.42 19.07 -0.63
CA SER A 98 3.53 19.09 0.32
C SER A 98 3.09 18.67 1.73
N PHE A 99 1.93 19.14 2.20
CA PHE A 99 1.41 18.78 3.52
C PHE A 99 1.10 17.28 3.60
N LEU A 100 0.46 16.72 2.57
CA LEU A 100 0.22 15.27 2.50
C LEU A 100 1.50 14.45 2.56
N SER A 101 2.55 14.89 1.86
CA SER A 101 3.84 14.19 1.88
C SER A 101 4.44 14.19 3.29
N VAL A 102 4.33 15.29 4.04
CA VAL A 102 4.76 15.36 5.44
C VAL A 102 3.94 14.40 6.31
N VAL A 103 2.61 14.39 6.15
CA VAL A 103 1.71 13.50 6.89
C VAL A 103 2.05 12.02 6.63
N MET A 104 2.21 11.62 5.36
CA MET A 104 2.54 10.24 4.99
C MET A 104 3.88 9.78 5.57
N ASN A 105 4.92 10.61 5.54
CA ASN A 105 6.21 10.28 6.16
C ASN A 105 6.10 10.18 7.69
N SER A 106 5.31 11.07 8.31
CA SER A 106 5.09 11.05 9.76
C SER A 106 4.20 9.90 10.23
N ALA A 107 3.35 9.34 9.37
CA ALA A 107 2.40 8.29 9.73
C ALA A 107 3.09 7.07 10.37
N HIS A 108 4.21 6.62 9.79
CA HIS A 108 5.00 5.52 10.36
C HIS A 108 5.63 5.89 11.71
N SER A 109 6.09 7.14 11.88
CA SER A 109 6.59 7.64 13.16
C SER A 109 5.49 7.67 14.22
N VAL A 110 4.27 8.08 13.86
CA VAL A 110 3.10 8.08 14.75
C VAL A 110 2.72 6.65 15.13
N THR A 111 2.70 5.70 14.19
CA THR A 111 2.46 4.28 14.47
C THR A 111 3.47 3.74 15.49
N PHE A 112 4.73 4.12 15.37
CA PHE A 112 5.77 3.73 16.32
C PHE A 112 5.53 4.32 17.70
N VAL A 113 5.24 5.63 17.81
CA VAL A 113 4.93 6.28 19.09
C VAL A 113 3.71 5.65 19.75
N MET A 114 2.64 5.39 18.98
CA MET A 114 1.44 4.72 19.47
C MET A 114 1.76 3.30 19.98
N SER A 115 2.64 2.58 19.28
CA SER A 115 3.11 1.24 19.70
C SER A 115 3.93 1.29 21.00
N VAL A 116 4.69 2.36 21.25
CA VAL A 116 5.43 2.55 22.51
C VAL A 116 4.50 2.90 23.67
N ILE A 117 3.44 3.69 23.43
CA ILE A 117 2.47 4.08 24.45
C ILE A 117 1.55 2.90 24.85
N LEU A 118 1.17 2.05 23.89
CA LEU A 118 0.29 0.89 24.11
C LEU A 118 1.02 -0.36 24.61
N ARG A 119 2.36 -0.34 24.66
CA ARG A 119 3.16 -1.46 25.19
C ARG A 119 3.07 -1.54 26.70
#